data_AF-A0A350J5X5-F1
#
_entry.id   AF-A0A350J5X5-F1
#
_cell.length_a   1.000
_cell.length_b   1.000
_cell.length_c   1.000
_cell.angle_alpha   90.00
_cell.angle_beta   90.00
_cell.angle_gamma   90.00
#
_symmetry.space_group_name_H-M   'P 1'
#
loop_
_entity.id
_entity.type
_entity.pdbx_description
1 polymer ?
#
loop_
_entity_poly.entity_id
_entity_poly.type
_entity_poly.pdbx_seq_one_letter_code
_entity_poly.pdbx_strand_id
1 'polypeptide(L)'
;DGLLFLPYGCMVDHFQHIIYDNPDLTPAERHDVWKDLEEQYQPFIKYDDDHPFHAGGGAWMKKDHIFTTPFYYIDYCLAHICALQLWDESRTDMRSALDKYNRLCAAGGTGTFLELIKDAGLESPFDVKVIKKLAFSVCDFLNL
;
A
#
# COMPACT_ATOMS: atom_id res chain seq x y z
N ASP A 1 5.58 -10.46 -5.21
CA ASP A 1 4.87 -10.17 -3.95
C ASP A 1 4.80 -8.68 -3.62
N GLY A 2 5.91 -7.95 -3.48
CA GLY A 2 5.89 -6.51 -3.12
C GLY A 2 5.00 -5.62 -4.00
N LEU A 3 5.07 -5.78 -5.33
CA LEU A 3 4.24 -5.01 -6.26
C LEU A 3 2.74 -5.31 -6.13
N LEU A 4 2.38 -6.58 -5.89
CA LEU A 4 0.98 -7.03 -5.77
C LEU A 4 0.30 -6.51 -4.49
N PHE A 5 1.10 -6.08 -3.50
CA PHE A 5 0.58 -5.50 -2.27
C PHE A 5 0.01 -4.09 -2.47
N LEU A 6 0.58 -3.27 -3.35
CA LEU A 6 0.18 -1.86 -3.49
C LEU A 6 -1.31 -1.69 -3.85
N PRO A 7 -1.87 -2.38 -4.87
CA PRO A 7 -3.31 -2.29 -5.15
C PRO A 7 -4.16 -2.75 -3.95
N TYR A 8 -3.75 -3.83 -3.30
CA TYR A 8 -4.46 -4.37 -2.14
C TYR A 8 -4.46 -3.39 -0.96
N GLY A 9 -3.33 -2.74 -0.66
CA GLY A 9 -3.26 -1.80 0.44
C GLY A 9 -4.09 -0.54 0.20
N CYS A 10 -4.08 0.00 -1.02
CA CYS A 10 -4.96 1.10 -1.40
C CYS A 10 -6.44 0.71 -1.36
N MET A 11 -6.78 -0.53 -1.72
CA MET A 11 -8.14 -1.06 -1.63
C MET A 11 -8.65 -1.11 -0.18
N VAL A 12 -7.82 -1.56 0.76
CA VAL A 12 -8.16 -1.58 2.20
C VAL A 12 -8.40 -0.16 2.75
N ASP A 13 -7.59 0.80 2.33
CA ASP A 13 -7.78 2.21 2.72
C ASP A 13 -9.07 2.80 2.14
N HIS A 14 -9.31 2.61 0.84
CA HIS A 14 -10.54 3.04 0.17
C HIS A 14 -11.79 2.41 0.80
N PHE A 15 -11.73 1.13 1.16
CA PHE A 15 -12.78 0.45 1.91
C PHE A 15 -13.10 1.18 3.21
N GLN A 16 -12.08 1.49 4.02
CA GLN A 16 -12.29 2.18 5.29
C GLN A 16 -12.92 3.56 5.09
N HIS A 17 -12.47 4.35 4.11
CA HIS A 17 -13.10 5.63 3.79
C HIS A 17 -14.61 5.47 3.52
N ILE A 18 -15.02 4.51 2.69
CA ILE A 18 -16.44 4.26 2.42
C ILE A 18 -17.19 3.86 3.71
N ILE A 19 -16.62 2.99 4.54
CA ILE A 19 -17.28 2.56 5.80
C ILE A 19 -17.47 3.73 6.76
N TYR A 20 -16.47 4.58 6.94
CA TYR A 20 -16.54 5.71 7.86
C TYR A 20 -17.37 6.88 7.32
N ASP A 21 -17.45 7.07 6.00
CA ASP A 21 -18.33 8.06 5.36
C ASP A 21 -19.80 7.61 5.36
N ASN A 22 -20.07 6.29 5.50
CA ASN A 22 -21.41 5.70 5.49
C ASN A 22 -21.62 4.80 6.73
N PRO A 23 -21.74 5.39 7.94
CA PRO A 23 -21.76 4.62 9.19
C PRO A 23 -22.96 3.67 9.33
N ASP A 24 -24.06 3.96 8.63
CA ASP A 24 -25.31 3.20 8.67
C ASP A 24 -25.32 1.95 7.78
N LEU A 25 -24.25 1.72 6.99
CA LEU A 25 -24.13 0.49 6.19
C LEU A 25 -24.26 -0.75 7.07
N THR A 26 -25.18 -1.62 6.71
CA THR A 26 -25.38 -2.93 7.32
C THR A 26 -24.17 -3.82 7.07
N PRO A 27 -23.93 -4.86 7.90
CA PRO A 27 -22.83 -5.80 7.66
C PRO A 27 -22.82 -6.41 6.25
N ALA A 28 -23.98 -6.69 5.67
CA ALA A 28 -24.10 -7.22 4.31
C ALA A 28 -23.62 -6.19 3.26
N GLU A 29 -24.06 -4.93 3.37
CA GLU A 29 -23.64 -3.88 2.44
C GLU A 29 -22.12 -3.59 2.55
N ARG A 30 -21.52 -3.75 3.73
CA ARG A 30 -20.05 -3.65 3.88
C ARG A 30 -19.32 -4.77 3.14
N HIS A 31 -19.89 -5.98 3.10
CA HIS A 31 -19.35 -7.07 2.30
C HIS A 31 -19.46 -6.77 0.80
N ASP A 32 -20.57 -6.21 0.35
CA ASP A 32 -20.76 -5.82 -1.05
C ASP A 32 -19.73 -4.74 -1.45
N VAL A 33 -19.53 -3.71 -0.61
CA VAL A 33 -18.48 -2.69 -0.84
C VAL A 33 -17.10 -3.33 -0.99
N TRP A 34 -16.74 -4.27 -0.11
CA TRP A 34 -15.45 -4.95 -0.21
C TRP A 34 -15.31 -5.72 -1.53
N LYS A 35 -16.36 -6.44 -1.92
CA LYS A 35 -16.38 -7.22 -3.16
C LYS A 35 -16.19 -6.34 -4.39
N ASP A 36 -16.92 -5.23 -4.47
CA ASP A 36 -16.80 -4.28 -5.58
C ASP A 36 -15.39 -3.69 -5.69
N LEU A 37 -14.79 -3.35 -4.55
CA LEU A 37 -13.41 -2.85 -4.49
C LEU A 37 -12.39 -3.95 -4.87
N GLU A 38 -12.62 -5.20 -4.48
CA GLU A 38 -11.75 -6.32 -4.84
C GLU A 38 -11.75 -6.59 -6.34
N GLU A 39 -12.92 -6.51 -6.99
CA GLU A 39 -13.03 -6.59 -8.44
C GLU A 39 -12.28 -5.43 -9.13
N GLN A 40 -12.29 -4.23 -8.55
CA GLN A 40 -11.58 -3.05 -9.09
C GLN A 40 -10.06 -3.15 -8.94
N TYR A 41 -9.55 -3.47 -7.75
CA TYR A 41 -8.13 -3.40 -7.44
C TYR A 41 -7.39 -4.73 -7.67
N GLN A 42 -8.11 -5.85 -7.64
CA GLN A 42 -7.56 -7.20 -7.81
C GLN A 42 -8.39 -8.03 -8.80
N PRO A 43 -8.59 -7.57 -10.05
CA PRO A 43 -9.48 -8.21 -11.03
C PRO A 43 -9.06 -9.65 -11.42
N PHE A 44 -7.83 -10.01 -11.11
CA PHE A 44 -7.24 -11.33 -11.32
C PHE A 44 -7.60 -12.35 -10.24
N ILE A 45 -8.13 -11.91 -9.09
CA ILE A 45 -8.63 -12.83 -8.05
C ILE A 45 -9.99 -13.37 -8.52
N LYS A 46 -10.12 -14.69 -8.48
CA LYS A 46 -11.37 -15.41 -8.75
C LYS A 46 -11.58 -16.41 -7.63
N TYR A 47 -12.76 -16.34 -7.02
CA TYR A 47 -13.20 -17.32 -6.04
C TYR A 47 -14.07 -18.36 -6.75
N ASP A 48 -13.78 -19.62 -6.49
CA ASP A 48 -14.67 -20.72 -6.88
C ASP A 48 -15.76 -20.91 -5.80
N ASP A 49 -16.69 -21.84 -6.08
CA ASP A 49 -17.81 -22.15 -5.18
C ASP A 49 -17.35 -22.76 -3.84
N ASP A 50 -16.10 -23.23 -3.73
CA ASP A 50 -15.53 -23.79 -2.50
C ASP A 50 -15.05 -22.70 -1.52
N HIS A 51 -15.05 -21.42 -1.93
CA HIS A 51 -14.63 -20.28 -1.10
C HIS A 51 -15.77 -19.25 -0.86
N PRO A 52 -16.94 -19.66 -0.33
CA PRO A 52 -18.12 -18.80 -0.23
C PRO A 52 -17.91 -17.58 0.67
N PHE A 53 -17.04 -17.68 1.69
CA PHE A 53 -16.72 -16.55 2.56
C PHE A 53 -16.00 -15.42 1.82
N HIS A 54 -15.03 -15.75 0.97
CA HIS A 54 -14.32 -14.74 0.20
C HIS A 54 -15.15 -14.26 -1.00
N ALA A 55 -15.85 -15.18 -1.68
CA ALA A 55 -16.76 -14.84 -2.76
C ALA A 55 -17.88 -13.87 -2.31
N GLY A 56 -18.30 -13.99 -1.04
CA GLY A 56 -19.25 -13.09 -0.38
C GLY A 56 -18.62 -11.84 0.25
N GLY A 57 -17.41 -11.43 -0.14
CA GLY A 57 -16.79 -10.19 0.34
C GLY A 57 -16.33 -10.22 1.81
N GLY A 58 -16.11 -11.40 2.40
CA GLY A 58 -15.70 -11.55 3.79
C GLY A 58 -14.20 -11.33 4.05
N ALA A 59 -13.38 -11.20 2.99
CA ALA A 59 -11.93 -11.29 3.12
C ALA A 59 -11.31 -10.19 4.01
N TRP A 60 -11.93 -9.02 4.10
CA TRP A 60 -11.50 -7.91 4.96
C TRP A 60 -11.56 -8.22 6.45
N MET A 61 -12.46 -9.10 6.89
CA MET A 61 -12.59 -9.44 8.30
C MET A 61 -11.35 -10.15 8.87
N LYS A 62 -10.50 -10.69 8.00
CA LYS A 62 -9.21 -11.30 8.40
C LYS A 62 -8.11 -10.26 8.62
N LYS A 63 -8.39 -8.97 8.44
CA LYS A 63 -7.40 -7.88 8.51
C LYS A 63 -7.54 -7.16 9.83
N ASP A 64 -6.73 -7.59 10.79
CA ASP A 64 -6.71 -7.07 12.16
C ASP A 64 -6.69 -5.53 12.21
N HIS A 65 -5.84 -4.90 11.39
CA HIS A 65 -5.69 -3.44 11.35
C HIS A 65 -7.00 -2.68 11.11
N ILE A 66 -7.96 -3.23 10.36
CA ILE A 66 -9.27 -2.59 10.15
C ILE A 66 -10.03 -2.44 11.48
N PHE A 67 -9.84 -3.38 12.40
CA PHE A 67 -10.50 -3.41 13.70
C PHE A 67 -9.68 -2.76 14.81
N THR A 68 -8.35 -2.83 14.75
CA THR A 68 -7.47 -2.40 15.84
C THR A 68 -6.87 -1.01 15.62
N THR A 69 -6.60 -0.63 14.37
CA THR A 69 -5.90 0.61 14.01
C THR A 69 -6.44 1.18 12.68
N PRO A 70 -7.66 1.78 12.69
CA PRO A 70 -8.29 2.28 11.48
C PRO A 70 -7.41 3.24 10.68
N PHE A 71 -7.52 3.20 9.35
CA PHE A 71 -6.76 3.99 8.37
C PHE A 71 -5.23 3.77 8.34
N TYR A 72 -4.67 2.91 9.17
CA TYR A 72 -3.22 2.64 9.20
C TYR A 72 -2.69 1.88 7.95
N TYR A 73 -3.57 1.31 7.13
CA TYR A 73 -3.13 0.44 6.04
C TYR A 73 -2.45 1.21 4.89
N ILE A 74 -2.81 2.48 4.68
CA ILE A 74 -2.23 3.32 3.63
C ILE A 74 -0.76 3.64 3.90
N ASP A 75 -0.34 3.69 5.17
CA ASP A 75 1.03 3.91 5.59
C ASP A 75 1.98 2.86 4.99
N TYR A 76 1.54 1.60 4.89
CA TYR A 76 2.32 0.56 4.24
C TYR A 76 2.55 0.86 2.75
N CYS A 77 1.54 1.37 2.04
CA CYS A 77 1.69 1.73 0.63
C CYS A 77 2.68 2.89 0.45
N LEU A 78 2.56 3.94 1.26
CA LEU A 78 3.45 5.10 1.21
C LEU A 78 4.89 4.70 1.57
N ALA A 79 5.07 3.90 2.61
CA ALA A 79 6.38 3.36 3.01
C ALA A 79 6.97 2.42 1.94
N HIS A 80 6.14 1.63 1.26
CA HIS A 80 6.58 0.74 0.18
C HIS A 80 7.13 1.52 -1.01
N ILE A 81 6.53 2.67 -1.36
CA ILE A 81 7.08 3.57 -2.38
C ILE A 81 8.46 4.10 -1.95
N CYS A 82 8.65 4.49 -0.69
CA CYS A 82 9.98 4.87 -0.17
C CYS A 82 10.98 3.71 -0.21
N ALA A 83 10.56 2.49 0.14
CA ALA A 83 11.39 1.30 0.08
C ALA A 83 11.82 0.96 -1.35
N LEU A 84 10.93 1.13 -2.33
CA LEU A 84 11.25 0.94 -3.74
C LEU A 84 12.27 1.95 -4.25
N GLN A 85 12.27 3.20 -3.76
CA GLN A 85 13.32 4.17 -4.10
C GLN A 85 14.70 3.71 -3.61
N LEU A 86 14.78 3.26 -2.36
CA LEU A 86 16.02 2.71 -1.79
C LEU A 86 16.47 1.46 -2.56
N TRP A 87 15.54 0.57 -2.90
CA TRP A 87 15.82 -0.61 -3.71
C TRP A 87 16.36 -0.24 -5.10
N ASP A 88 15.68 0.66 -5.82
CA ASP A 88 16.05 1.10 -7.17
C ASP A 88 17.46 1.71 -7.17
N GLU A 89 17.75 2.59 -6.21
CA GLU A 89 19.06 3.19 -6.04
C GLU A 89 20.13 2.16 -5.65
N SER A 90 19.83 1.23 -4.74
CA SER A 90 20.79 0.24 -4.25
C SER A 90 21.35 -0.67 -5.35
N ARG A 91 20.62 -0.82 -6.46
CA ARG A 91 21.03 -1.60 -7.63
C ARG A 91 22.18 -0.94 -8.41
N THR A 92 22.34 0.37 -8.28
CA THR A 92 23.36 1.15 -8.99
C THR A 92 24.39 1.77 -8.05
N ASP A 93 23.95 2.20 -6.85
CA ASP A 93 24.81 2.71 -5.78
C ASP A 93 24.28 2.27 -4.39
N MET A 94 24.72 1.10 -3.95
CA MET A 94 24.40 0.54 -2.63
C MET A 94 24.81 1.46 -1.48
N ARG A 95 25.94 2.17 -1.61
CA ARG A 95 26.44 3.02 -0.52
C ARG A 95 25.56 4.24 -0.34
N SER A 96 25.15 4.87 -1.45
CA SER A 96 24.21 5.99 -1.41
C SER A 96 22.87 5.57 -0.79
N ALA A 97 22.29 4.45 -1.24
CA ALA A 97 21.03 3.94 -0.69
C ALA A 97 21.11 3.68 0.83
N LEU A 98 22.19 3.05 1.29
CA LEU A 98 22.37 2.78 2.73
C LEU A 98 22.57 4.07 3.54
N ASP A 99 23.26 5.07 2.99
CA ASP A 99 23.41 6.38 3.66
C ASP A 99 22.05 7.07 3.86
N LYS A 100 21.19 7.06 2.83
CA LYS A 100 19.81 7.58 2.94
C LYS A 100 19.00 6.85 4.00
N TYR A 101 19.06 5.51 3.99
CA TYR A 101 18.40 4.69 5.02
C TYR A 101 18.89 5.04 6.43
N ASN A 102 20.20 5.13 6.64
CA ASN A 102 20.78 5.46 7.94
C ASN A 102 20.38 6.86 8.43
N ARG A 103 20.35 7.85 7.53
CA ARG A 103 19.87 9.20 7.86
C ARG A 103 18.41 9.18 8.32
N LEU A 104 17.55 8.46 7.61
CA LEU A 104 16.14 8.31 7.97
C LEU A 104 16.00 7.66 9.36
N CYS A 105 16.71 6.57 9.62
CA CYS A 105 16.69 5.89 10.91
C CYS A 105 17.22 6.77 12.06
N ALA A 106 18.30 7.53 11.81
CA ALA A 106 18.89 8.41 12.81
C ALA A 106 17.98 9.59 13.17
N ALA A 107 17.16 10.08 12.23
CA ALA A 107 16.24 11.18 12.47
C ALA A 107 15.07 10.80 13.39
N GLY A 108 14.64 9.53 13.40
CA GLY A 108 13.52 9.08 14.24
C GLY A 108 12.25 9.90 14.01
N GLY A 109 11.51 10.21 15.08
CA GLY A 109 10.27 10.99 15.03
C GLY A 109 10.46 12.50 15.16
N THR A 110 11.60 13.06 14.72
CA THR A 110 11.94 14.48 14.94
C THR A 110 11.28 15.45 13.95
N GLY A 111 10.60 14.94 12.91
CA GLY A 111 9.91 15.72 11.90
C GLY A 111 8.68 15.02 11.36
N THR A 112 7.94 15.69 10.47
CA THR A 112 6.82 15.07 9.75
C THR A 112 7.32 14.07 8.72
N PHE A 113 6.43 13.16 8.28
CA PHE A 113 6.77 12.16 7.27
C PHE A 113 7.48 12.75 6.03
N LEU A 114 6.93 13.82 5.46
CA LEU A 114 7.48 14.46 4.26
C LEU A 114 8.82 15.15 4.50
N GLU A 115 9.03 15.71 5.69
CA GLU A 115 10.32 16.29 6.07
C GLU A 115 11.37 15.20 6.22
N LEU A 116 11.06 14.13 6.96
CA LEU A 116 11.99 13.03 7.23
C LEU A 116 12.48 12.34 5.95
N ILE A 117 11.58 12.02 5.03
CA ILE A 117 11.97 11.37 3.76
C ILE A 117 12.77 12.32 2.87
N LYS A 118 12.41 13.62 2.84
CA LYS A 118 13.12 14.63 2.05
C LYS A 118 14.54 14.83 2.57
N ASP A 119 14.71 14.94 3.89
CA ASP A 119 16.01 15.12 4.54
C ASP A 119 16.91 13.89 4.38
N ALA A 120 16.30 12.69 4.31
CA ALA A 120 16.99 11.46 3.96
C ALA A 120 17.34 11.36 2.46
N GLY A 121 16.89 12.28 1.60
CA GLY A 121 17.17 12.28 0.16
C GLY A 121 16.25 11.38 -0.66
N LEU A 122 15.05 11.10 -0.16
CA LEU A 122 13.97 10.41 -0.86
C LEU A 122 12.95 11.41 -1.41
N GLU A 123 12.29 11.04 -2.49
CA GLU A 123 11.23 11.80 -3.13
C GLU A 123 9.87 11.46 -2.51
N SER A 124 8.92 12.40 -2.60
CA SER A 124 7.59 12.24 -2.01
C SER A 124 6.81 11.09 -2.66
N PRO A 125 6.21 10.16 -1.88
CA PRO A 125 5.36 9.11 -2.43
C PRO A 125 4.00 9.63 -2.94
N PHE A 126 3.69 10.90 -2.75
CA PHE A 126 2.50 11.55 -3.34
C PHE A 126 2.76 12.10 -4.74
N ASP A 127 4.03 12.15 -5.19
CA ASP A 127 4.32 12.53 -6.57
C ASP A 127 4.11 11.35 -7.52
N VAL A 128 3.10 11.47 -8.37
CA VAL A 128 2.75 10.49 -9.40
C VAL A 128 3.94 10.15 -10.32
N LYS A 129 4.87 11.09 -10.54
CA LYS A 129 6.08 10.84 -11.33
C LYS A 129 7.00 9.84 -10.65
N VAL A 130 7.14 9.92 -9.32
CA VAL A 130 7.94 8.98 -8.51
C VAL A 130 7.32 7.59 -8.60
N ILE A 131 6.00 7.49 -8.40
CA ILE A 131 5.27 6.21 -8.50
C ILE A 131 5.47 5.60 -9.89
N LYS A 132 5.29 6.38 -10.97
CA LYS A 132 5.47 5.90 -12.35
C LYS A 132 6.90 5.42 -12.62
N LYS A 133 7.91 6.19 -12.23
CA LYS A 133 9.32 5.83 -12.39
C LYS A 133 9.62 4.47 -11.73
N LEU A 134 9.20 4.30 -10.49
CA LEU A 134 9.43 3.06 -9.74
C LEU A 134 8.66 1.88 -10.35
N ALA A 135 7.40 2.10 -10.76
CA ALA A 135 6.63 1.07 -11.43
C ALA A 135 7.33 0.56 -12.70
N PHE A 136 7.86 1.46 -13.55
CA PHE A 136 8.64 1.07 -14.72
C PHE A 136 9.91 0.30 -14.35
N SER A 137 10.68 0.76 -13.36
CA SER A 137 11.89 0.06 -12.91
C SER A 137 11.59 -1.35 -12.38
N VAL A 138 10.50 -1.50 -11.62
CA VAL A 138 10.07 -2.81 -11.10
C VAL A 138 9.59 -3.73 -12.23
N CYS A 139 8.79 -3.23 -13.17
CA CYS A 139 8.34 -4.04 -14.32
C CYS A 139 9.52 -4.50 -15.19
N ASP A 140 10.47 -3.61 -15.48
CA ASP A 140 11.70 -3.94 -16.21
C ASP A 140 12.49 -5.02 -15.48
N PHE A 141 12.68 -4.88 -14.16
CA PHE A 141 13.37 -5.89 -13.36
C PHE A 141 12.66 -7.27 -13.36
N LEU A 142 11.33 -7.28 -13.38
CA LEU A 142 10.52 -8.49 -13.37
C LEU A 142 10.29 -9.07 -14.77
N ASN A 143 10.72 -8.39 -15.84
CA ASN A 143 10.43 -8.72 -17.24
C ASN A 143 8.92 -8.84 -17.53
N LEU A 144 8.14 -7.87 -17.04
CA LEU A 144 6.69 -7.75 -17.26
C LEU A 144 6.35 -6.82 -18.43
#